data_AF-A0A7R6XTC4-F1
#
_entry.id   AF-A0A7R6XTC4-F1
#
_cell.length_a   1.000
_cell.length_b   1.000
_cell.length_c   1.000
_cell.angle_alpha   90.00
_cell.angle_beta   90.00
_cell.angle_gamma   90.00
#
_symmetry.space_group_name_H-M   'P 1'
#
loop_
_entity.id
_entity.type
_entity.pdbx_description
1 polymer ?
#
loop_
_entity_poly.entity_id
_entity_poly.type
_entity_poly.pdbx_seq_one_letter_code
_entity_poly.pdbx_strand_id
1 'polypeptide(L)' 'MARISDFVRGTLQRVSLHDPIDATYFTYEMDGRRLLQINTAGRKDREIPNKVSQSIQLDQDSAEQLFAILKDHFGFR' A
#
# COMPACT_ATOMS: atom_id res chain seq x y z
N MET A 1 11.06 -2.32 3.73
CA MET A 1 10.68 -2.06 2.32
C MET A 1 10.34 -3.40 1.70
N ALA A 2 9.30 -3.48 0.87
CA ALA A 2 8.89 -4.72 0.21
C ALA A 2 8.21 -4.42 -1.14
N ARG A 3 8.29 -5.37 -2.08
CA ARG A 3 7.43 -5.41 -3.27
C ARG A 3 6.46 -6.57 -3.11
N ILE A 4 5.18 -6.31 -3.28
CA ILE A 4 4.15 -7.34 -3.24
C ILE A 4 4.08 -7.96 -4.63
N SER A 5 4.18 -9.28 -4.71
CA SER A 5 3.92 -10.02 -5.96
C SER A 5 2.47 -10.50 -6.02
N ASP A 6 1.95 -11.01 -4.90
CA ASP A 6 0.67 -11.70 -4.85
C ASP A 6 -0.12 -11.36 -3.59
N PHE A 7 -1.44 -11.28 -3.72
CA PHE A 7 -2.36 -11.12 -2.61
C PHE A 7 -3.10 -12.44 -2.34
N VAL A 8 -3.09 -12.88 -1.09
CA VAL A 8 -3.85 -14.06 -0.65
C VAL A 8 -4.88 -13.64 0.39
N ARG A 9 -6.12 -14.06 0.21
CA ARG A 9 -7.22 -13.73 1.13
C ARG A 9 -7.02 -14.44 2.47
N GLY A 10 -6.83 -13.66 3.52
CA GLY A 10 -6.78 -14.13 4.91
C GLY A 10 -8.09 -13.92 5.67
N THR A 11 -8.13 -14.38 6.92
CA THR A 11 -9.18 -14.05 7.90
C THR A 11 -8.55 -13.42 9.14
N LEU A 12 -9.22 -12.43 9.73
CA LEU A 12 -8.78 -11.76 10.95
C LEU A 12 -9.72 -12.12 12.10
N GLN A 13 -9.16 -12.49 13.26
CA GLN A 13 -9.93 -12.83 14.46
C GLN A 13 -10.37 -11.60 15.26
N ARG A 14 -9.60 -10.51 15.17
CA ARG A 14 -9.87 -9.23 15.83
C ARG A 14 -9.52 -8.11 14.86
N VAL A 15 -10.37 -7.10 14.81
CA VAL A 15 -10.18 -5.90 13.98
C VAL A 15 -10.27 -4.67 14.88
N SER A 16 -9.36 -3.73 14.69
CA SER A 16 -9.38 -2.39 15.28
C SER A 16 -9.10 -1.39 14.19
N LEU A 17 -9.82 -0.27 14.19
CA LEU A 17 -9.51 0.82 13.27
C LEU A 17 -8.14 1.41 13.63
N HIS A 18 -7.24 1.51 12.65
CA HIS A 18 -5.94 2.14 12.84
C HIS A 18 -6.05 3.67 12.75
N ASP A 19 -5.14 4.38 13.42
CA ASP A 19 -5.06 5.83 13.32
C ASP A 19 -4.77 6.26 11.87
N PRO A 20 -5.37 7.37 11.39
CA PRO A 20 -5.07 7.92 10.08
C PRO A 20 -3.62 8.43 10.04
N ILE A 21 -2.92 8.12 8.96
CA ILE A 21 -1.53 8.53 8.70
C ILE A 21 -1.40 9.15 7.32
N ASP A 22 -0.39 9.99 7.14
CA ASP A 22 -0.07 10.57 5.84
C ASP A 22 0.71 9.56 4.98
N ALA A 23 0.50 9.62 3.66
CA ALA A 23 1.19 8.77 2.70
C ALA A 23 1.57 9.56 1.44
N THR A 24 2.69 9.18 0.83
CA THR A 24 3.15 9.70 -0.47
C THR A 24 3.27 8.56 -1.46
N TYR A 25 2.79 8.77 -2.68
CA TYR A 25 2.92 7.80 -3.76
C TYR A 25 3.90 8.28 -4.84
N PHE A 26 4.50 7.32 -5.54
CA PHE A 26 5.42 7.56 -6.64
C PHE A 26 5.14 6.55 -7.76
N THR A 27 5.22 7.00 -9.01
CA THR A 27 5.13 6.13 -10.19
C THR A 27 6.38 6.30 -11.04
N TYR A 28 7.01 5.19 -11.42
CA TYR A 28 8.23 5.21 -12.22
C TYR A 28 8.42 3.87 -12.96
N GLU A 29 9.35 3.86 -13.90
CA GLU A 29 9.80 2.65 -14.58
C GLU A 29 11.19 2.24 -14.09
N MET A 30 11.39 0.94 -13.91
CA MET A 30 12.68 0.36 -13.53
C MET A 30 12.82 -1.01 -14.19
N ASP A 31 13.90 -1.24 -14.93
CA ASP A 31 14.17 -2.49 -15.66
C ASP A 31 13.00 -2.94 -16.55
N GLY A 32 12.36 -1.98 -17.23
CA GLY A 32 11.21 -2.22 -18.11
C GLY A 32 9.89 -2.52 -17.38
N ARG A 33 9.83 -2.34 -16.06
CA ARG A 33 8.61 -2.53 -15.24
C ARG A 33 8.07 -1.21 -14.76
N ARG A 34 6.77 -0.99 -14.94
CA ARG A 34 6.05 0.12 -14.29
C ARG A 34 5.79 -0.24 -12.83
N LEU A 35 6.14 0.68 -11.93
CA LEU A 35 6.04 0.50 -10.49
C LEU A 35 5.25 1.65 -9.85
N LEU A 36 4.37 1.30 -8.92
CA LEU A 36 3.78 2.20 -7.94
C LEU A 36 4.43 1.93 -6.59
N GLN A 37 5.01 2.96 -5.97
CA GLN A 37 5.49 2.89 -4.59
C GLN A 37 4.62 3.76 -3.69
N ILE A 38 4.27 3.25 -2.52
CA ILE A 38 3.58 3.99 -1.47
C ILE A 38 4.46 3.99 -0.22
N ASN A 39 4.76 5.18 0.28
CA ASN A 39 5.45 5.41 1.53
C ASN A 39 4.45 5.96 2.55
N THR A 40 4.36 5.34 3.72
CA THR A 40 3.54 5.84 4.82
C THR A 40 4.41 6.48 5.90
N ALA A 41 3.97 7.62 6.41
CA ALA A 41 4.58 8.25 7.57
C ALA A 41 4.21 7.47 8.85
N GLY A 42 5.04 7.60 9.89
CA GLY A 42 4.60 7.26 11.24
C GLY A 42 3.47 8.17 11.73
N ARG A 43 2.84 7.82 12.85
CA ARG A 43 1.84 8.67 13.52
C ARG A 43 2.39 10.08 13.79
N LYS A 44 1.48 11.06 13.84
CA LYS A 44 1.81 12.50 14.00
C LYS A 44 2.46 12.84 15.35
N ASP A 45 2.28 11.98 16.35
CA ASP A 45 2.84 12.12 17.71
C ASP A 45 4.29 11.62 17.84
N ARG A 46 4.92 11.17 16.76
CA ARG A 46 6.32 10.73 16.80
C ARG A 46 7.27 11.91 16.97
N GLU A 47 8.36 11.66 17.70
CA GLU A 47 9.45 12.61 17.93
C GLU A 47 10.04 13.17 16.62
N ILE A 48 10.02 12.39 15.54
CA ILE A 48 10.38 12.83 14.19
C ILE A 48 9.14 12.71 13.29
N PRO A 49 8.37 13.80 13.14
CA PRO A 49 7.25 13.87 12.22
C PRO A 49 7.68 13.51 10.79
N ASN A 50 6.79 12.87 10.03
CA ASN A 50 6.97 12.55 8.61
C ASN A 50 8.09 11.53 8.27
N LYS A 51 8.73 10.92 9.26
CA LYS A 51 9.66 9.82 8.99
C LYS A 51 8.90 8.63 8.38
N VAL A 52 9.35 8.19 7.21
CA VAL A 52 8.82 7.01 6.53
C VAL A 52 8.91 5.80 7.46
N SER A 53 7.78 5.15 7.67
CA SER A 53 7.65 3.98 8.54
C SER A 53 7.56 2.68 7.74
N GLN A 54 6.89 2.73 6.58
CA GLN A 54 6.74 1.60 5.68
C GLN A 54 6.80 2.07 4.23
N SER A 55 7.29 1.19 3.38
CA SER A 55 7.30 1.36 1.93
C SER A 55 6.90 0.05 1.27
N ILE A 56 5.90 0.11 0.41
CA ILE A 56 5.45 -1.00 -0.43
C ILE A 56 5.53 -0.61 -1.90
N GLN A 57 5.84 -1.58 -2.74
CA GLN A 57 5.81 -1.46 -4.19
C GLN A 57 4.83 -2.46 -4.80
N LEU A 58 4.18 -2.03 -5.88
CA LEU A 58 3.35 -2.83 -6.76
C LEU A 58 3.88 -2.67 -8.18
N ASP A 59 4.02 -3.78 -8.89
CA ASP A 59 4.11 -3.79 -10.34
C ASP A 59 2.73 -3.93 -10.97
N GLN A 60 2.67 -4.10 -12.29
CA GLN A 60 1.41 -4.16 -13.02
C GLN A 60 0.51 -5.31 -12.55
N ASP A 61 1.06 -6.51 -12.36
CA ASP A 61 0.29 -7.71 -12.02
C ASP A 61 -0.30 -7.59 -10.60
N SER A 62 0.54 -7.19 -9.63
CA SER A 62 0.09 -6.98 -8.25
C SER A 62 -0.85 -5.77 -8.11
N ALA A 63 -0.67 -4.72 -8.91
CA ALA A 63 -1.60 -3.58 -8.96
C ALA A 63 -2.97 -3.98 -9.51
N GLU A 64 -3.04 -4.86 -10.52
CA GLU A 64 -4.29 -5.39 -11.05
C GLU A 64 -5.03 -6.25 -10.01
N GLN A 65 -4.30 -7.11 -9.27
CA GLN A 65 -4.88 -7.86 -8.15
C GLN A 65 -5.47 -6.92 -7.09
N LEU A 66 -4.73 -5.89 -6.68
CA LEU A 66 -5.22 -4.91 -5.70
C LEU A 66 -6.45 -4.16 -6.24
N PHE A 67 -6.44 -3.77 -7.51
CA PHE A 67 -7.58 -3.11 -8.15
C PHE A 67 -8.83 -3.98 -8.13
N ALA A 68 -8.72 -5.27 -8.48
CA ALA A 68 -9.83 -6.21 -8.41
C ALA A 68 -10.37 -6.34 -6.97
N ILE A 69 -9.49 -6.49 -5.97
CA ILE A 69 -9.89 -6.55 -4.56
C ILE A 69 -10.65 -5.30 -4.12
N LEU A 70 -10.13 -4.11 -4.46
CA LEU A 70 -10.75 -2.83 -4.11
C LEU A 70 -12.10 -2.65 -4.83
N LYS A 71 -12.15 -3.01 -6.11
CA LYS A 71 -13.37 -2.97 -6.92
C LYS A 71 -14.45 -3.86 -6.35
N ASP A 72 -14.13 -5.11 -6.04
CA ASP A 72 -15.09 -6.08 -5.50
C ASP A 72 -15.55 -5.70 -4.09
N HIS A 73 -14.66 -5.12 -3.27
CA HIS A 73 -14.98 -4.78 -1.88
C HIS A 73 -15.78 -3.48 -1.75
N PHE A 74 -15.44 -2.43 -2.52
CA PHE A 74 -16.04 -1.10 -2.41
C PHE A 74 -17.02 -0.76 -3.54
N GLY A 75 -17.12 -1.59 -4.58
CA GLY A 75 -18.04 -1.38 -5.71
C GLY A 75 -17.61 -0.29 -6.68
N PHE A 76 -16.30 -0.06 -6.83
CA PHE A 76 -15.78 0.92 -7.79
C PHE A 76 -16.18 0.55 -9.24
N ARG A 77 -16.43 1.57 -10.08
CA ARG A 77 -16.85 1.38 -11.47
C ARG A 77 -15.72 1.72 -12.42
#